data_AF-A0A1J4K6B9-F1
#
_entry.id   AF-A0A1J4K6B9-F1
#
_cell.length_a   1.000
_cell.length_b   1.000
_cell.length_c   1.000
_cell.angle_alpha   90.00
_cell.angle_beta   90.00
_cell.angle_gamma   90.00
#
_symmetry.space_group_name_H-M   'P 1'
#
loop_
_entity.id
_entity.type
_entity.pdbx_description
1 polymer ?
#
loop_
_entity_poly.entity_id
_entity_poly.type
_entity_poly.pdbx_seq_one_letter_code
_entity_poly.pdbx_strand_id
1 'polypeptide(L)'
;MSSVVFGRAHVSEELECGFIPSNIIDELQSNDSSQHIEAAQNLLSLSEKSPIESIDFKSFLIFSAQFFLDDNFSVINCFNEIVEGFLPQVGQSAIDVLEEFLTMIITPLSDDRRAVRILVVNLMLLYIDTTRSLDLLRALLPLFPDQPVLAKTEMLDFATQSIQRLRPTNALYPVMAEAITEALKLTDISIQNAAARLLNQICSINPEFIKMLPQSATSFLSDEDQRKLQKAAAVRRPAPPSLPLLVKTPIIPKPQLNPRGRNLILRPNVNKNNKVHVTSHSGPQAPSGRAGPLPPMQPEISEDPLNELRDRYQCQSQPGIHPPAEPRPPEHAGRSSQAPRAPRLRISQDKFKISPPGSNHSQSPNSEPLSEIDEILNNLQNNDWEIQNDTIISLIEMVQTKPKFVSSNLRAIVFALMTSVSSLRSALAETALTCLRDISSEFGEDMTPFFESILNHLLTVLMSNRPAIARLAADCISAILVNIDRDAALKFLGKDHSEKSSLIKEHLSLCIDALCGDCTDPSELLDTIGMLLLDESDNTKEHATASLLQLNQNFENLKDLDVIKNMDTERREAIMNILKDCRPLPEPVL
;
A
#
# COMPACT_ATOMS: atom_id res chain seq x y z
N MET A 1 31.36 5.13 61.94
CA MET A 1 30.78 6.28 61.22
C MET A 1 30.32 5.77 59.87
N SER A 2 29.04 5.39 59.77
CA SER A 2 28.44 4.87 58.54
C SER A 2 27.81 6.03 57.78
N SER A 3 28.35 6.33 56.60
CA SER A 3 27.80 7.34 55.70
C SER A 3 26.56 6.76 55.01
N VAL A 4 25.40 7.31 55.36
CA VAL A 4 24.13 7.04 54.70
C VAL A 4 24.10 7.90 53.43
N VAL A 5 24.29 7.27 52.27
CA VAL A 5 24.12 7.93 50.97
C VAL A 5 22.61 8.03 50.73
N PHE A 6 22.07 9.24 50.87
CA PHE A 6 20.72 9.57 50.41
C PHE A 6 20.70 9.46 48.89
N GLY A 7 19.99 8.46 48.36
CA GLY A 7 19.67 8.38 46.94
C GLY A 7 18.90 9.63 46.54
N ARG A 8 19.45 10.40 45.59
CA ARG A 8 18.70 11.45 44.91
C ARG A 8 17.54 10.77 44.20
N ALA A 9 16.31 11.12 44.58
CA ALA A 9 15.14 10.76 43.79
C ALA A 9 15.38 11.28 42.37
N HIS A 10 15.48 10.37 41.40
CA HIS A 10 15.44 10.73 40.00
C HIS A 10 14.11 11.43 39.78
N VAL A 11 14.15 12.72 39.48
CA VAL A 11 13.00 13.43 38.94
C VAL A 11 12.70 12.72 37.63
N SER A 12 11.57 12.01 37.56
CA SER A 12 11.12 11.37 36.32
C SER A 12 10.99 12.50 35.30
N GLU A 13 11.80 12.45 34.24
CA GLU A 13 11.59 13.35 33.11
C GLU A 13 10.17 13.11 32.59
N GLU A 14 9.39 14.18 32.44
CA GLU A 14 8.06 14.10 31.84
C GLU A 14 8.24 13.81 30.35
N LEU A 15 7.82 12.62 29.92
CA LEU A 15 7.88 12.19 28.53
C LEU A 15 6.54 12.47 27.85
N GLU A 16 6.54 13.25 26.77
CA GLU A 16 5.35 13.51 25.96
C GLU A 16 4.99 12.25 25.17
N CYS A 17 3.70 11.97 25.01
CA CYS A 17 3.20 10.72 24.39
C CYS A 17 3.78 9.44 25.03
N GLY A 18 4.30 9.52 26.27
CA GLY A 18 4.91 8.41 27.00
C GLY A 18 6.37 8.10 26.64
N PHE A 19 6.92 8.63 25.55
CA PHE A 19 8.28 8.29 25.11
C PHE A 19 9.12 9.45 24.56
N ILE A 20 8.55 10.62 24.30
CA ILE A 20 9.24 11.75 23.66
C ILE A 20 9.84 12.67 24.72
N PRO A 21 11.18 12.81 24.81
CA PRO A 21 11.83 13.75 25.71
C PRO A 21 11.54 15.20 25.30
N SER A 22 11.42 16.09 26.29
CA SER A 22 11.12 17.51 26.06
C SER A 22 12.14 18.22 25.17
N ASN A 23 13.42 17.85 25.25
CA ASN A 23 14.45 18.45 24.40
C ASN A 23 14.25 18.12 22.91
N ILE A 24 13.73 16.94 22.56
CA ILE A 24 13.41 16.60 21.16
C ILE A 24 12.24 17.47 20.67
N ILE A 25 11.26 17.75 21.52
CA ILE A 25 10.12 18.62 21.17
C ILE A 25 10.60 20.03 20.89
N ASP A 26 11.47 20.57 21.75
CA ASP A 26 12.05 21.91 21.57
C ASP A 26 12.84 22.00 20.26
N GLU A 27 13.58 20.95 19.89
CA GLU A 27 14.35 20.87 18.64
C GLU A 27 13.46 20.69 17.40
N LEU A 28 12.38 19.90 17.50
CA LEU A 28 11.36 19.77 16.44
C LEU A 28 10.62 21.10 16.19
N GLN A 29 10.51 21.96 17.20
CA GLN A 29 9.94 23.30 17.08
C GLN A 29 10.99 24.36 16.68
N SER A 30 12.24 23.96 16.44
CA SER A 30 13.30 24.88 16.04
C SER A 30 13.04 25.45 14.64
N ASN A 31 13.35 26.73 14.47
CA ASN A 31 13.35 27.37 13.14
C ASN A 31 14.57 26.96 12.30
N ASP A 32 15.56 26.28 12.88
CA ASP A 32 16.70 25.72 12.15
C ASP A 32 16.30 24.40 11.51
N SER A 33 16.20 24.38 10.18
CA SER A 33 15.84 23.19 9.41
C SER A 33 16.75 21.99 9.70
N SER A 34 18.02 22.21 10.04
CA SER A 34 18.98 21.13 10.30
C SER A 34 18.68 20.47 11.64
N GLN A 35 18.45 21.27 12.68
CA GLN A 35 18.05 20.79 14.01
C GLN A 35 16.71 20.07 13.95
N HIS A 36 15.76 20.61 13.18
CA HIS A 36 14.45 20.01 12.98
C HIS A 36 14.56 18.60 12.37
N ILE A 37 15.36 18.43 11.30
CA ILE A 37 15.60 17.10 10.69
C ILE A 37 16.31 16.16 11.66
N GLU A 38 17.35 16.64 12.35
CA GLU A 38 18.11 15.83 13.32
C GLU A 38 17.21 15.34 14.46
N ALA A 39 16.33 16.21 14.98
CA ALA A 39 15.36 15.86 16.00
C ALA A 39 14.36 14.81 15.53
N ALA A 40 13.86 14.91 14.28
CA ALA A 40 12.97 13.91 13.70
C ALA A 40 13.66 12.53 13.54
N GLN A 41 14.94 12.51 13.14
CA GLN A 41 15.74 11.28 13.04
C GLN A 41 16.05 10.67 14.41
N ASN A 42 16.34 11.51 15.40
CA ASN A 42 16.53 11.09 16.79
C ASN A 42 15.24 10.49 17.36
N LEU A 43 14.09 11.10 17.06
CA LEU A 43 12.78 10.59 17.45
C LEU A 43 12.48 9.24 16.80
N LEU A 44 12.77 9.08 15.51
CA LEU A 44 12.66 7.79 14.81
C LEU A 44 13.52 6.72 15.49
N SER A 45 14.79 7.01 15.73
CA SER A 45 15.73 6.09 16.43
C SER A 45 15.29 5.74 17.85
N LEU A 46 14.55 6.63 18.51
CA LEU A 46 13.97 6.40 19.83
C LEU A 46 12.72 5.52 19.73
N SER A 47 11.86 5.77 18.75
CA SER A 47 10.64 4.99 18.50
C SER A 47 10.93 3.50 18.30
N GLU A 48 12.01 3.17 17.59
CA GLU A 48 12.45 1.79 17.34
C GLU A 48 12.89 1.05 18.61
N LYS A 49 13.26 1.79 19.66
CA LYS A 49 13.75 1.25 20.94
C LYS A 49 12.68 1.26 22.02
N SER A 50 11.62 2.02 21.83
CA SER A 50 10.54 2.20 22.81
C SER A 50 9.51 1.06 22.66
N PRO A 51 9.20 0.31 23.74
CA PRO A 51 8.16 -0.71 23.69
C PRO A 51 6.80 -0.06 23.48
N ILE A 52 5.95 -0.63 22.62
CA ILE A 52 4.65 -0.06 22.25
C ILE A 52 3.74 0.17 23.47
N GLU A 53 3.88 -0.63 24.53
CA GLU A 53 3.10 -0.50 25.76
C GLU A 53 3.43 0.76 26.57
N SER A 54 4.59 1.38 26.30
CA SER A 54 4.99 2.65 26.93
C SER A 54 4.53 3.88 26.16
N ILE A 55 4.02 3.70 24.94
CA ILE A 55 3.67 4.77 24.03
C ILE A 55 2.17 5.06 24.12
N ASP A 56 1.82 6.30 24.41
CA ASP A 56 0.45 6.79 24.23
C ASP A 56 0.23 7.08 22.75
N PHE A 57 -0.13 6.03 22.00
CA PHE A 57 -0.27 6.09 20.55
C PHE A 57 -1.34 7.09 20.11
N LYS A 58 -2.42 7.26 20.88
CA LYS A 58 -3.47 8.23 20.61
C LYS A 58 -2.91 9.66 20.64
N SER A 59 -2.22 10.00 21.72
CA SER A 59 -1.57 11.31 21.85
C SER A 59 -0.48 11.51 20.79
N PHE A 60 0.24 10.45 20.43
CA PHE A 60 1.26 10.50 19.38
C PHE A 60 0.68 10.81 18.00
N LEU A 61 -0.47 10.24 17.62
CA LEU A 61 -1.12 10.56 16.34
C LEU A 61 -1.53 12.05 16.27
N ILE A 62 -2.04 12.60 17.37
CA ILE A 62 -2.39 14.02 17.47
C ILE A 62 -1.13 14.89 17.33
N PHE A 63 -0.07 14.54 18.05
CA PHE A 63 1.23 15.22 17.99
C PHE A 63 1.83 15.19 16.57
N SER A 64 1.71 14.05 15.88
CA SER A 64 2.30 13.82 14.56
C SER A 64 1.60 14.60 13.44
N ALA A 65 0.31 14.94 13.60
CA ALA A 65 -0.51 15.56 12.56
C ALA A 65 0.13 16.83 11.95
N GLN A 66 0.78 17.66 12.77
CA GLN A 66 1.43 18.88 12.28
C GLN A 66 2.69 18.60 11.44
N PHE A 67 3.39 17.49 11.70
CA PHE A 67 4.65 17.16 11.03
C PHE A 67 4.45 16.45 9.69
N PHE A 68 3.26 15.91 9.41
CA PHE A 68 2.90 15.46 8.06
C PHE A 68 2.68 16.61 7.07
N LEU A 69 2.61 17.85 7.56
CA LEU A 69 2.51 19.07 6.76
C LEU A 69 3.83 19.85 6.72
N ASP A 70 4.93 19.23 7.18
CA ASP A 70 6.22 19.92 7.25
C ASP A 70 6.74 20.31 5.86
N ASP A 71 7.41 21.44 5.77
CA ASP A 71 8.04 21.89 4.52
C ASP A 71 9.16 20.93 4.09
N ASN A 72 9.80 20.27 5.05
CA ASN A 72 10.86 19.30 4.84
C ASN A 72 10.30 17.87 4.73
N PHE A 73 10.40 17.31 3.51
CA PHE A 73 9.97 15.94 3.26
C PHE A 73 10.68 14.89 4.13
N SER A 74 11.92 15.14 4.58
CA SER A 74 12.64 14.20 5.45
C SER A 74 11.98 14.08 6.82
N VAL A 75 11.42 15.18 7.34
CA VAL A 75 10.67 15.18 8.61
C VAL A 75 9.38 14.38 8.43
N ILE A 76 8.60 14.65 7.37
CA ILE A 76 7.39 13.88 7.02
C ILE A 76 7.72 12.39 6.95
N ASN A 77 8.80 12.02 6.26
CA ASN A 77 9.19 10.63 6.10
C ASN A 77 9.57 9.96 7.44
N CYS A 78 10.25 10.66 8.34
CA CYS A 78 10.53 10.12 9.69
C CYS A 78 9.23 9.84 10.47
N PHE A 79 8.27 10.79 10.48
CA PHE A 79 6.99 10.59 11.16
C PHE A 79 6.14 9.48 10.51
N ASN A 80 6.18 9.38 9.18
CA ASN A 80 5.58 8.25 8.46
C ASN A 80 6.15 6.91 8.93
N GLU A 81 7.48 6.77 8.96
CA GLU A 81 8.16 5.53 9.38
C GLU A 81 7.84 5.17 10.84
N ILE A 82 7.73 6.15 11.74
CA ILE A 82 7.34 5.89 13.14
C ILE A 82 5.91 5.33 13.20
N VAL A 83 4.95 5.98 12.54
CA VAL A 83 3.54 5.52 12.54
C VAL A 83 3.41 4.16 11.87
N GLU A 84 4.12 3.94 10.76
CA GLU A 84 4.20 2.67 10.05
C GLU A 84 4.76 1.55 10.95
N GLY A 85 5.78 1.84 11.76
CA GLY A 85 6.33 0.90 12.74
C GLY A 85 5.39 0.61 13.91
N PHE A 86 4.62 1.60 14.37
CA PHE A 86 3.70 1.44 15.51
C PHE A 86 2.38 0.76 15.15
N LEU A 87 1.80 1.04 13.98
CA LEU A 87 0.49 0.52 13.60
C LEU A 87 0.38 -1.01 13.74
N PRO A 88 1.28 -1.84 13.16
CA PRO A 88 1.24 -3.30 13.32
C PRO A 88 1.37 -3.77 14.77
N GLN A 89 2.10 -3.03 15.61
CA GLN A 89 2.29 -3.36 17.03
C GLN A 89 1.02 -3.07 17.85
N VAL A 90 0.29 -2.00 17.52
CA VAL A 90 -1.02 -1.70 18.11
C VAL A 90 -2.08 -2.71 17.63
N GLY A 91 -1.97 -3.15 16.37
CA GLY A 91 -2.84 -4.17 15.80
C GLY A 91 -4.29 -3.72 15.69
N GLN A 92 -5.21 -4.63 16.00
CA GLN A 92 -6.65 -4.39 15.89
C GLN A 92 -7.16 -3.22 16.74
N SER A 93 -6.48 -2.93 17.87
CA SER A 93 -6.84 -1.83 18.78
C SER A 93 -6.68 -0.45 18.13
N ALA A 94 -6.03 -0.34 16.97
CA ALA A 94 -5.93 0.91 16.23
C ALA A 94 -7.30 1.46 15.77
N ILE A 95 -8.35 0.62 15.80
CA ILE A 95 -9.75 1.06 15.60
C ILE A 95 -10.17 2.11 16.64
N ASP A 96 -9.68 1.99 17.87
CA ASP A 96 -10.07 2.87 18.98
C ASP A 96 -9.50 4.30 18.86
N VAL A 97 -8.56 4.50 17.93
CA VAL A 97 -7.93 5.80 17.62
C VAL A 97 -8.21 6.27 16.19
N LEU A 98 -9.30 5.78 15.59
CA LEU A 98 -9.68 6.12 14.21
C LEU A 98 -9.83 7.63 14.01
N GLU A 99 -10.41 8.36 14.97
CA GLU A 99 -10.60 9.81 14.87
C GLU A 99 -9.28 10.58 14.83
N GLU A 100 -8.33 10.21 15.70
CA GLU A 100 -6.99 10.81 15.71
C GLU A 100 -6.23 10.46 14.44
N PHE A 101 -6.36 9.22 13.96
CA PHE A 101 -5.75 8.80 12.71
C PHE A 101 -6.30 9.58 11.52
N LEU A 102 -7.63 9.77 11.43
CA LEU A 102 -8.27 10.61 10.42
C LEU A 102 -7.79 12.07 10.47
N THR A 103 -7.67 12.63 11.67
CA THR A 103 -7.16 14.00 11.88
C THR A 103 -5.77 14.16 11.30
N MET A 104 -4.90 13.16 11.50
CA MET A 104 -3.53 13.17 11.01
C MET A 104 -3.45 13.10 9.47
N ILE A 105 -4.31 12.34 8.80
CA ILE A 105 -4.18 12.07 7.36
C ILE A 105 -4.96 13.01 6.45
N ILE A 106 -6.04 13.64 6.92
CA ILE A 106 -6.99 14.32 6.02
C ILE A 106 -6.38 15.53 5.31
N THR A 107 -5.62 16.35 6.02
CA THR A 107 -4.96 17.53 5.44
C THR A 107 -3.81 17.13 4.53
N PRO A 108 -2.90 16.20 4.91
CA PRO A 108 -1.86 15.68 4.03
C PRO A 108 -2.34 15.02 2.72
N LEU A 109 -3.55 14.46 2.68
CA LEU A 109 -4.16 13.98 1.42
C LEU A 109 -4.34 15.10 0.39
N SER A 110 -4.35 16.35 0.83
CA SER A 110 -4.47 17.54 0.00
C SER A 110 -3.12 18.18 -0.36
N ASP A 111 -2.00 17.60 0.08
CA ASP A 111 -0.67 18.16 -0.17
C ASP A 111 -0.36 18.19 -1.68
N ASP A 112 0.23 19.29 -2.17
CA ASP A 112 0.58 19.44 -3.58
C ASP A 112 1.66 18.43 -4.01
N ARG A 113 2.52 18.00 -3.07
CA ARG A 113 3.58 17.01 -3.29
C ARG A 113 2.96 15.62 -3.35
N ARG A 114 2.93 15.05 -4.56
CA ARG A 114 2.43 13.69 -4.81
C ARG A 114 3.05 12.64 -3.89
N ALA A 115 4.34 12.75 -3.57
CA ALA A 115 5.02 11.83 -2.67
C ALA A 115 4.41 11.79 -1.27
N VAL A 116 4.00 12.94 -0.72
CA VAL A 116 3.35 13.04 0.60
C VAL A 116 1.99 12.34 0.56
N ARG A 117 1.19 12.60 -0.48
CA ARG A 117 -0.11 11.93 -0.65
C ARG A 117 0.04 10.40 -0.76
N ILE A 118 1.04 9.91 -1.49
CA ILE A 118 1.33 8.48 -1.60
C ILE A 118 1.69 7.87 -0.24
N LEU A 119 2.53 8.53 0.56
CA LEU A 119 2.87 8.09 1.92
C LEU A 119 1.59 7.94 2.77
N VAL A 120 0.74 8.95 2.73
CA VAL A 120 -0.51 8.97 3.50
C VAL A 120 -1.47 7.85 3.05
N VAL A 121 -1.66 7.66 1.74
CA VAL A 121 -2.48 6.56 1.21
C VAL A 121 -1.90 5.19 1.63
N ASN A 122 -0.58 5.02 1.63
CA ASN A 122 0.05 3.79 2.08
C ASN A 122 -0.19 3.53 3.58
N LEU A 123 -0.09 4.56 4.43
CA LEU A 123 -0.45 4.44 5.85
C LEU A 123 -1.92 4.06 6.04
N MET A 124 -2.81 4.62 5.24
CA MET A 124 -4.23 4.26 5.28
C MET A 124 -4.45 2.80 4.89
N LEU A 125 -3.75 2.29 3.87
CA LEU A 125 -3.83 0.88 3.48
C LEU A 125 -3.24 -0.03 4.56
N LEU A 126 -2.12 0.36 5.17
CA LEU A 126 -1.54 -0.34 6.31
C LEU A 126 -2.51 -0.38 7.50
N TYR A 127 -3.24 0.70 7.76
CA TYR A 127 -4.28 0.75 8.77
C TYR A 127 -5.39 -0.26 8.49
N ILE A 128 -5.88 -0.34 7.25
CA ILE A 128 -6.88 -1.34 6.82
C ILE A 128 -6.36 -2.77 7.01
N ASP A 129 -5.10 -3.03 6.62
CA ASP A 129 -4.49 -4.35 6.73
C ASP A 129 -4.25 -4.76 8.19
N THR A 130 -3.86 -3.79 9.03
CA THR A 130 -3.62 -3.97 10.47
C THR A 130 -4.91 -4.23 11.23
N THR A 131 -5.95 -3.42 10.97
CA THR A 131 -7.24 -3.50 11.66
C THR A 131 -8.21 -4.47 11.01
N ARG A 132 -7.89 -5.04 9.84
CA ARG A 132 -8.79 -5.92 9.07
C ARG A 132 -10.21 -5.38 8.97
N SER A 133 -10.36 -4.04 8.94
CA SER A 133 -11.63 -3.34 8.98
C SER A 133 -11.69 -2.27 7.88
N LEU A 134 -12.88 -1.99 7.39
CA LEU A 134 -13.16 -0.89 6.45
C LEU A 134 -13.73 0.35 7.16
N ASP A 135 -13.59 0.46 8.48
CA ASP A 135 -14.10 1.59 9.26
C ASP A 135 -13.45 2.91 8.87
N LEU A 136 -12.15 2.90 8.53
CA LEU A 136 -11.47 4.08 7.99
C LEU A 136 -12.14 4.55 6.70
N LEU A 137 -12.43 3.63 5.78
CA LEU A 137 -13.11 3.97 4.53
C LEU A 137 -14.54 4.49 4.78
N ARG A 138 -15.25 3.90 5.74
CA ARG A 138 -16.60 4.33 6.15
C ARG A 138 -16.60 5.74 6.73
N ALA A 139 -15.58 6.13 7.47
CA ALA A 139 -15.47 7.45 8.08
C ALA A 139 -14.89 8.51 7.13
N LEU A 140 -14.03 8.10 6.19
CA LEU A 140 -13.37 8.97 5.23
C LEU A 140 -14.30 9.45 4.10
N LEU A 141 -15.04 8.53 3.47
CA LEU A 141 -15.87 8.86 2.30
C LEU A 141 -16.97 9.92 2.55
N PRO A 142 -17.62 10.01 3.72
CA PRO A 142 -18.56 11.10 4.03
C PRO A 142 -17.94 12.51 3.97
N LEU A 143 -16.62 12.63 4.10
CA LEU A 143 -15.88 13.89 3.98
C LEU A 143 -15.59 14.26 2.51
N PHE A 144 -15.78 13.32 1.58
CA PHE A 144 -15.44 13.46 0.15
C PHE A 144 -15.95 14.76 -0.50
N PRO A 145 -17.22 15.19 -0.31
CA PRO A 145 -17.74 16.37 -0.99
C PRO A 145 -16.94 17.65 -0.70
N ASP A 146 -16.44 17.78 0.53
CA ASP A 146 -15.75 18.97 1.04
C ASP A 146 -14.24 18.96 0.77
N GLN A 147 -13.68 17.86 0.26
CA GLN A 147 -12.25 17.74 0.00
C GLN A 147 -11.81 18.44 -1.31
N PRO A 148 -10.55 18.90 -1.40
CA PRO A 148 -9.99 19.42 -2.64
C PRO A 148 -9.79 18.31 -3.68
N VAL A 149 -9.54 18.72 -4.94
CA VAL A 149 -9.49 17.82 -6.10
C VAL A 149 -8.45 16.70 -5.94
N LEU A 150 -7.25 17.04 -5.44
CA LEU A 150 -6.19 16.06 -5.23
C LEU A 150 -6.61 14.99 -4.21
N ALA A 151 -7.08 15.41 -3.03
CA ALA A 151 -7.56 14.52 -1.99
C ALA A 151 -8.73 13.64 -2.47
N LYS A 152 -9.70 14.21 -3.20
CA LYS A 152 -10.83 13.45 -3.79
C LYS A 152 -10.35 12.29 -4.66
N THR A 153 -9.33 12.53 -5.49
CA THR A 153 -8.77 11.48 -6.36
C THR A 153 -8.13 10.37 -5.52
N GLU A 154 -7.27 10.74 -4.57
CA GLU A 154 -6.59 9.78 -3.70
C GLU A 154 -7.57 8.98 -2.82
N MET A 155 -8.65 9.60 -2.32
CA MET A 155 -9.69 8.93 -1.54
C MET A 155 -10.42 7.83 -2.34
N LEU A 156 -10.71 8.07 -3.63
CA LEU A 156 -11.37 7.09 -4.50
C LEU A 156 -10.43 5.95 -4.90
N ASP A 157 -9.16 6.26 -5.16
CA ASP A 157 -8.15 5.24 -5.44
C ASP A 157 -7.84 4.40 -4.19
N PHE A 158 -7.75 5.02 -3.01
CA PHE A 158 -7.70 4.33 -1.73
C PHE A 158 -8.91 3.42 -1.50
N ALA A 159 -10.12 3.91 -1.78
CA ALA A 159 -11.35 3.11 -1.67
C ALA A 159 -11.29 1.87 -2.56
N THR A 160 -10.82 2.02 -3.81
CA THR A 160 -10.68 0.93 -4.79
C THR A 160 -9.71 -0.13 -4.27
N GLN A 161 -8.55 0.31 -3.80
CA GLN A 161 -7.51 -0.56 -3.25
C GLN A 161 -7.92 -1.25 -1.94
N SER A 162 -8.73 -0.58 -1.12
CA SER A 162 -9.23 -1.13 0.15
C SER A 162 -10.22 -2.27 -0.07
N ILE A 163 -11.15 -2.11 -1.03
CA ILE A 163 -12.15 -3.15 -1.31
C ILE A 163 -11.58 -4.35 -2.10
N GLN A 164 -10.40 -4.20 -2.70
CA GLN A 164 -9.62 -5.31 -3.25
C GLN A 164 -9.00 -6.17 -2.14
N ARG A 165 -8.60 -5.54 -1.02
CA ARG A 165 -8.03 -6.23 0.14
C ARG A 165 -9.10 -6.85 1.04
N LEU A 166 -10.20 -6.14 1.29
CA LEU A 166 -11.28 -6.57 2.18
C LEU A 166 -12.64 -6.42 1.52
N ARG A 167 -13.47 -7.46 1.63
CA ARG A 167 -14.81 -7.43 1.04
C ARG A 167 -15.71 -6.42 1.77
N PRO A 168 -16.34 -5.47 1.06
CA PRO A 168 -17.21 -4.48 1.67
C PRO A 168 -18.49 -5.11 2.26
N THR A 169 -18.92 -4.58 3.41
CA THR A 169 -20.20 -4.94 4.02
C THR A 169 -21.35 -4.14 3.42
N ASN A 170 -22.59 -4.62 3.62
CA ASN A 170 -23.77 -3.94 3.08
C ASN A 170 -23.93 -2.49 3.56
N ALA A 171 -23.39 -2.15 4.74
CA ALA A 171 -23.45 -0.82 5.30
C ALA A 171 -22.55 0.20 4.58
N LEU A 172 -21.53 -0.27 3.85
CA LEU A 172 -20.58 0.60 3.16
C LEU A 172 -21.05 1.01 1.75
N TYR A 173 -21.89 0.20 1.09
CA TYR A 173 -22.37 0.50 -0.26
C TYR A 173 -23.10 1.85 -0.36
N PRO A 174 -24.01 2.25 0.56
CA PRO A 174 -24.62 3.57 0.48
C PRO A 174 -23.61 4.72 0.48
N VAL A 175 -22.58 4.63 1.32
CA VAL A 175 -21.52 5.64 1.43
C VAL A 175 -20.69 5.71 0.15
N MET A 176 -20.32 4.57 -0.43
CA MET A 176 -19.61 4.53 -1.72
C MET A 176 -20.49 5.06 -2.86
N ALA A 177 -21.79 4.75 -2.87
CA ALA A 177 -22.72 5.22 -3.89
C ALA A 177 -22.88 6.75 -3.87
N GLU A 178 -22.94 7.34 -2.66
CA GLU A 178 -22.97 8.79 -2.48
C GLU A 178 -21.68 9.45 -2.99
N ALA A 179 -20.51 8.95 -2.57
CA ALA A 179 -19.22 9.48 -3.00
C ALA A 179 -19.02 9.40 -4.53
N ILE A 180 -19.37 8.27 -5.15
CA ILE A 180 -19.33 8.11 -6.62
C ILE A 180 -20.31 9.07 -7.29
N THR A 181 -21.53 9.20 -6.76
CA THR A 181 -22.53 10.11 -7.32
C THR A 181 -22.05 11.56 -7.28
N GLU A 182 -21.40 11.99 -6.20
CA GLU A 182 -20.79 13.32 -6.12
C GLU A 182 -19.61 13.46 -7.08
N ALA A 183 -18.73 12.46 -7.15
CA ALA A 183 -17.59 12.45 -8.06
C ALA A 183 -18.01 12.63 -9.53
N LEU A 184 -19.08 11.96 -9.94
CA LEU A 184 -19.61 12.02 -11.31
C LEU A 184 -20.28 13.37 -11.66
N LYS A 185 -20.64 14.19 -10.68
CA LYS A 185 -21.13 15.56 -10.91
C LYS A 185 -20.00 16.54 -11.20
N LEU A 186 -18.78 16.22 -10.78
CA LEU A 186 -17.62 17.07 -10.99
C LEU A 186 -17.13 16.94 -12.44
N THR A 187 -16.61 18.04 -12.98
CA THR A 187 -16.08 18.10 -14.35
C THR A 187 -14.63 17.63 -14.46
N ASP A 188 -14.00 17.32 -13.33
CA ASP A 188 -12.59 16.93 -13.30
C ASP A 188 -12.42 15.48 -13.79
N ILE A 189 -11.62 15.32 -14.85
CA ILE A 189 -11.41 14.03 -15.51
C ILE A 189 -10.69 13.05 -14.57
N SER A 190 -9.77 13.53 -13.73
CA SER A 190 -9.01 12.66 -12.82
C SER A 190 -9.92 12.03 -11.77
N ILE A 191 -10.84 12.81 -11.21
CA ILE A 191 -11.85 12.34 -10.26
C ILE A 191 -12.83 11.38 -10.94
N GLN A 192 -13.32 11.72 -12.15
CA GLN A 192 -14.23 10.85 -12.89
C GLN A 192 -13.59 9.48 -13.20
N ASN A 193 -12.31 9.47 -13.60
CA ASN A 193 -11.57 8.23 -13.88
C ASN A 193 -11.38 7.39 -12.61
N ALA A 194 -11.03 8.01 -11.48
CA ALA A 194 -10.91 7.31 -10.19
C ALA A 194 -12.28 6.75 -9.74
N ALA A 195 -13.36 7.51 -9.91
CA ALA A 195 -14.71 7.05 -9.61
C ALA A 195 -15.15 5.89 -10.51
N ALA A 196 -14.79 5.90 -11.79
CA ALA A 196 -15.06 4.81 -12.72
C ALA A 196 -14.30 3.54 -12.33
N ARG A 197 -13.03 3.63 -11.92
CA ARG A 197 -12.26 2.49 -11.38
C ARG A 197 -12.94 1.90 -10.15
N LEU A 198 -13.30 2.74 -9.18
CA LEU A 198 -14.01 2.30 -7.98
C LEU A 198 -15.34 1.63 -8.34
N LEU A 199 -16.12 2.23 -9.25
CA LEU A 199 -17.39 1.68 -9.70
C LEU A 199 -17.24 0.30 -10.33
N ASN A 200 -16.28 0.13 -11.25
CA ASN A 200 -15.99 -1.15 -11.89
C ASN A 200 -15.59 -2.20 -10.84
N GLN A 201 -14.72 -1.83 -9.90
CA GLN A 201 -14.30 -2.72 -8.83
C GLN A 201 -15.48 -3.14 -7.94
N ILE A 202 -16.36 -2.22 -7.53
CA ILE A 202 -17.54 -2.54 -6.73
C ILE A 202 -18.49 -3.45 -7.52
N CYS A 203 -18.75 -3.15 -8.79
CA CYS A 203 -19.65 -3.95 -9.63
C CYS A 203 -19.12 -5.37 -9.87
N SER A 204 -17.78 -5.57 -9.87
CA SER A 204 -17.18 -6.90 -9.93
C SER A 204 -17.50 -7.75 -8.69
N ILE A 205 -17.61 -7.11 -7.51
CA ILE A 205 -17.91 -7.75 -6.22
C ILE A 205 -19.42 -7.92 -6.02
N ASN A 206 -20.19 -6.88 -6.38
CA ASN A 206 -21.65 -6.80 -6.22
C ASN A 206 -22.29 -6.11 -7.44
N PRO A 207 -22.72 -6.89 -8.46
CA PRO A 207 -23.34 -6.35 -9.68
C PRO A 207 -24.63 -5.56 -9.42
N GLU A 208 -25.33 -5.83 -8.30
CA GLU A 208 -26.57 -5.14 -7.95
C GLU A 208 -26.33 -3.71 -7.46
N PHE A 209 -25.07 -3.35 -7.15
CA PHE A 209 -24.68 -2.01 -6.72
C PHE A 209 -25.08 -0.93 -7.72
N ILE A 210 -25.07 -1.24 -9.03
CA ILE A 210 -25.44 -0.29 -10.09
C ILE A 210 -26.85 0.30 -9.89
N LYS A 211 -27.75 -0.44 -9.23
CA LYS A 211 -29.14 -0.02 -8.97
C LYS A 211 -29.22 1.08 -7.91
N MET A 212 -28.15 1.29 -7.14
CA MET A 212 -28.04 2.35 -6.14
C MET A 212 -27.59 3.68 -6.73
N LEU A 213 -27.11 3.68 -7.98
CA LEU A 213 -26.54 4.85 -8.64
C LEU A 213 -27.53 5.52 -9.60
N PRO A 214 -27.36 6.82 -9.88
CA PRO A 214 -28.13 7.48 -10.93
C PRO A 214 -27.85 6.84 -12.30
N GLN A 215 -28.83 6.91 -13.21
CA GLN A 215 -28.70 6.33 -14.55
C GLN A 215 -27.49 6.87 -15.33
N SER A 216 -27.09 8.12 -15.09
CA SER A 216 -25.89 8.72 -15.67
C SER A 216 -24.60 7.99 -15.31
N ALA A 217 -24.53 7.25 -14.19
CA ALA A 217 -23.35 6.49 -13.82
C ALA A 217 -23.10 5.29 -14.75
N THR A 218 -24.15 4.77 -15.39
CA THR A 218 -24.04 3.58 -16.25
C THR A 218 -23.18 3.81 -17.49
N SER A 219 -23.06 5.06 -17.98
CA SER A 219 -22.22 5.38 -19.14
C SER A 219 -20.72 5.37 -18.84
N PHE A 220 -20.32 5.33 -17.56
CA PHE A 220 -18.92 5.31 -17.15
C PHE A 220 -18.36 3.89 -16.97
N LEU A 221 -19.20 2.87 -17.06
CA LEU A 221 -18.78 1.48 -17.07
C LEU A 221 -18.15 1.14 -18.42
N SER A 222 -17.11 0.30 -18.41
CA SER A 222 -16.50 -0.19 -19.65
C SER A 222 -17.52 -0.95 -20.50
N ASP A 223 -17.38 -0.94 -21.84
CA ASP A 223 -18.27 -1.70 -22.73
C ASP A 223 -18.32 -3.20 -22.38
N GLU A 224 -17.22 -3.74 -21.88
CA GLU A 224 -17.15 -5.13 -21.42
C GLU A 224 -17.96 -5.35 -20.13
N ASP A 225 -17.83 -4.44 -19.17
CA ASP A 225 -18.55 -4.52 -17.90
C ASP A 225 -20.04 -4.23 -18.08
N GLN A 226 -20.40 -3.31 -18.96
CA GLN A 226 -21.79 -3.10 -19.38
C GLN A 226 -22.38 -4.40 -19.95
N ARG A 227 -21.62 -5.15 -20.77
CA ARG A 227 -22.06 -6.46 -21.30
C ARG A 227 -22.16 -7.51 -20.21
N LYS A 228 -21.23 -7.56 -19.25
CA LYS A 228 -21.29 -8.48 -18.09
C LYS A 228 -22.51 -8.19 -17.22
N LEU A 229 -22.81 -6.92 -16.95
CA LEU A 229 -24.00 -6.48 -16.21
C LEU A 229 -25.30 -6.80 -16.96
N GLN A 230 -25.37 -6.56 -18.27
CA GLN A 230 -26.54 -6.93 -19.06
C GLN A 230 -26.79 -8.45 -19.06
N LYS A 231 -25.73 -9.26 -19.14
CA LYS A 231 -25.83 -10.72 -19.00
C LYS A 231 -26.31 -11.13 -17.61
N ALA A 232 -25.75 -10.55 -16.55
CA ALA A 232 -26.17 -10.83 -15.18
C ALA A 232 -27.64 -10.46 -14.92
N ALA A 233 -28.11 -9.33 -15.48
CA ALA A 233 -29.50 -8.90 -15.40
C ALA A 233 -30.46 -9.79 -16.24
N ALA A 234 -29.98 -10.39 -17.31
CA ALA A 234 -30.76 -11.30 -18.17
C ALA A 234 -30.94 -12.71 -17.57
N VAL A 235 -30.09 -13.11 -16.62
CA VAL A 235 -30.28 -14.35 -15.84
C VAL A 235 -31.45 -14.15 -14.86
N ARG A 236 -32.67 -14.45 -15.32
CA ARG A 236 -33.86 -14.50 -14.46
C ARG A 236 -33.56 -15.38 -13.25
N ARG A 237 -33.72 -14.83 -12.04
CA ARG A 237 -33.73 -15.62 -10.80
C ARG A 237 -34.70 -16.80 -11.00
N PRO A 238 -34.29 -18.05 -10.72
CA PRO A 238 -35.22 -19.18 -10.81
C PRO A 238 -36.42 -18.87 -9.93
N ALA A 239 -37.62 -19.07 -10.48
CA ALA A 239 -38.86 -18.83 -9.75
C ALA A 239 -38.79 -19.57 -8.41
N PRO A 240 -39.22 -18.93 -7.29
CA PRO A 240 -39.29 -19.64 -6.01
C PRO A 240 -40.11 -20.91 -6.23
N PRO A 241 -39.67 -22.06 -5.69
CA PRO A 241 -40.33 -23.34 -5.94
C PRO A 241 -41.80 -23.18 -5.58
N SER A 242 -42.65 -23.32 -6.59
CA SER A 242 -44.09 -23.30 -6.42
C SER A 242 -44.42 -24.47 -5.49
N LEU A 243 -44.98 -24.16 -4.32
CA LEU A 243 -45.48 -25.16 -3.38
C LEU A 243 -46.42 -26.12 -4.14
N PRO A 244 -46.11 -27.42 -4.23
CA PRO A 244 -46.96 -28.36 -4.93
C PRO A 244 -48.26 -28.56 -4.14
N LEU A 245 -49.36 -28.17 -4.79
CA LEU A 245 -50.72 -28.55 -4.44
C LEU A 245 -50.84 -30.08 -4.42
N LEU A 246 -51.05 -30.62 -3.22
CA LEU A 246 -52.12 -31.56 -2.88
C LEU A 246 -52.49 -32.60 -3.97
N VAL A 247 -51.76 -33.72 -4.03
CA VAL A 247 -52.24 -34.95 -4.68
C VAL A 247 -51.97 -36.18 -3.80
N LYS A 248 -53.07 -36.66 -3.22
CA LYS A 248 -53.45 -38.03 -2.81
C LYS A 248 -52.32 -39.02 -2.48
N THR A 249 -52.24 -39.31 -1.18
CA THR A 249 -51.62 -40.47 -0.55
C THR A 249 -52.13 -41.82 -1.06
N PRO A 250 -51.27 -42.84 -1.12
CA PRO A 250 -51.62 -44.22 -0.84
C PRO A 250 -51.11 -44.66 0.53
N ILE A 251 -52.00 -45.34 1.24
CA ILE A 251 -51.90 -45.90 2.59
C ILE A 251 -51.01 -47.15 2.57
N ILE A 252 -49.91 -47.18 3.34
CA ILE A 252 -49.20 -48.42 3.78
C ILE A 252 -48.64 -48.19 5.21
N PRO A 253 -48.63 -49.21 6.10
CA PRO A 253 -48.95 -49.04 7.52
C PRO A 253 -47.72 -48.94 8.45
N LYS A 254 -47.97 -48.31 9.62
CA LYS A 254 -47.07 -48.20 10.76
C LYS A 254 -46.63 -49.57 11.31
N PRO A 255 -45.35 -49.73 11.68
CA PRO A 255 -44.95 -50.60 12.78
C PRO A 255 -44.78 -49.81 14.08
N GLN A 256 -45.23 -50.49 15.12
CA GLN A 256 -45.45 -50.12 16.51
C GLN A 256 -44.28 -49.50 17.29
N LEU A 257 -44.66 -48.65 18.26
CA LEU A 257 -43.84 -48.24 19.39
C LEU A 257 -43.30 -49.44 20.17
N ASN A 258 -42.10 -49.30 20.74
CA ASN A 258 -41.88 -49.73 22.12
C ASN A 258 -40.96 -48.74 22.89
N PRO A 259 -41.31 -48.36 24.14
CA PRO A 259 -40.57 -47.42 24.97
C PRO A 259 -39.76 -48.12 26.07
N ARG A 260 -38.61 -47.54 26.47
CA ARG A 260 -37.95 -47.56 27.80
C ARG A 260 -36.43 -47.73 27.71
N GLY A 261 -35.71 -46.85 28.42
CA GLY A 261 -34.32 -47.11 28.82
C GLY A 261 -33.56 -45.86 29.29
N ARG A 262 -33.80 -45.43 30.54
CA ARG A 262 -32.97 -44.46 31.29
C ARG A 262 -31.62 -45.06 31.67
N ASN A 263 -30.56 -44.25 31.70
CA ASN A 263 -29.62 -43.99 32.81
C ASN A 263 -28.40 -43.19 32.27
N LEU A 264 -28.19 -41.94 32.72
CA LEU A 264 -27.30 -41.53 33.83
C LEU A 264 -25.82 -41.92 33.61
N ILE A 265 -24.94 -40.93 33.44
CA ILE A 265 -23.65 -40.77 34.14
C ILE A 265 -23.17 -39.32 34.05
N LEU A 266 -22.57 -38.89 35.15
CA LEU A 266 -22.18 -37.55 35.59
C LEU A 266 -20.81 -37.08 35.07
N ARG A 267 -20.60 -35.76 35.21
CA ARG A 267 -19.35 -34.98 35.05
C ARG A 267 -18.16 -35.52 35.90
N PRO A 268 -16.95 -34.95 35.72
CA PRO A 268 -16.56 -33.92 36.69
C PRO A 268 -15.91 -32.66 36.09
N ASN A 269 -16.15 -31.56 36.82
CA ASN A 269 -15.59 -30.22 36.67
C ASN A 269 -14.51 -30.05 37.76
N VAL A 270 -13.37 -29.44 37.44
CA VAL A 270 -12.29 -29.18 38.40
C VAL A 270 -12.21 -27.69 38.73
N ASN A 271 -12.43 -27.40 40.00
CA ASN A 271 -12.19 -26.12 40.69
C ASN A 271 -10.70 -25.96 41.03
N LYS A 272 -10.18 -24.73 41.00
CA LYS A 272 -9.21 -24.25 41.99
C LYS A 272 -9.52 -22.80 42.41
N ASN A 273 -9.90 -22.67 43.67
CA ASN A 273 -9.93 -21.43 44.45
C ASN A 273 -8.51 -21.07 44.92
N ASN A 274 -8.25 -19.78 45.14
CA ASN A 274 -7.64 -19.33 46.39
C ASN A 274 -8.06 -17.89 46.74
N LYS A 275 -8.55 -17.73 47.97
CA LYS A 275 -8.87 -16.48 48.70
C LYS A 275 -7.64 -16.00 49.46
N VAL A 276 -7.53 -14.69 49.79
CA VAL A 276 -7.23 -14.16 51.15
C VAL A 276 -7.70 -12.69 51.32
N HIS A 277 -8.37 -12.43 52.45
CA HIS A 277 -8.63 -11.22 53.31
C HIS A 277 -8.54 -9.76 52.80
N VAL A 278 -9.59 -8.92 52.96
CA VAL A 278 -10.10 -8.13 54.14
C VAL A 278 -9.27 -6.89 54.50
N THR A 279 -9.86 -5.70 54.36
CA THR A 279 -10.11 -4.72 55.46
C THR A 279 -11.01 -3.57 54.98
N SER A 280 -11.91 -3.15 55.86
CA SER A 280 -12.89 -2.07 55.71
C SER A 280 -12.59 -0.96 56.72
N HIS A 281 -12.59 0.31 56.30
CA HIS A 281 -12.61 1.47 57.20
C HIS A 281 -13.65 2.51 56.78
N SER A 282 -14.55 2.80 57.72
CA SER A 282 -15.19 4.07 58.13
C SER A 282 -15.28 5.28 57.16
N GLY A 283 -16.49 5.85 57.06
CA GLY A 283 -16.88 7.07 56.32
C GLY A 283 -16.32 8.41 56.82
N PRO A 284 -16.90 9.57 56.44
CA PRO A 284 -18.16 10.01 57.04
C PRO A 284 -19.17 10.77 56.12
N GLN A 285 -20.32 11.05 56.72
CA GLN A 285 -21.53 11.74 56.23
C GLN A 285 -21.37 13.23 55.86
N ALA A 286 -22.23 13.71 54.94
CA ALA A 286 -23.14 14.89 55.02
C ALA A 286 -23.51 15.40 53.60
N PRO A 287 -24.47 16.34 53.42
CA PRO A 287 -25.84 16.37 53.94
C PRO A 287 -26.90 16.49 52.82
N SER A 288 -28.11 16.10 53.17
CA SER A 288 -29.36 16.19 52.40
C SER A 288 -29.80 17.64 52.11
N GLY A 289 -30.05 17.93 50.83
CA GLY A 289 -30.61 19.18 50.32
C GLY A 289 -31.83 18.96 49.42
N ARG A 290 -32.96 19.56 49.85
CA ARG A 290 -34.22 19.91 49.17
C ARG A 290 -34.44 19.51 47.70
N ALA A 291 -35.55 18.79 47.50
CA ALA A 291 -36.22 18.57 46.22
C ALA A 291 -36.89 19.86 45.69
N GLY A 292 -36.62 20.17 44.41
CA GLY A 292 -37.38 21.11 43.58
C GLY A 292 -37.89 20.39 42.32
N PRO A 293 -38.92 20.90 41.63
CA PRO A 293 -39.60 20.20 40.55
C PRO A 293 -38.77 20.18 39.26
N LEU A 294 -38.66 19.01 38.64
CA LEU A 294 -38.04 18.78 37.34
C LEU A 294 -38.79 19.54 36.21
N PRO A 295 -38.09 20.22 35.29
CA PRO A 295 -38.68 20.71 34.04
C PRO A 295 -38.88 19.56 33.04
N PRO A 296 -39.77 19.73 32.04
CA PRO A 296 -40.13 18.66 31.11
C PRO A 296 -38.95 18.30 30.19
N MET A 297 -38.68 16.99 30.09
CA MET A 297 -37.76 16.44 29.09
C MET A 297 -38.23 16.83 27.69
N GLN A 298 -37.42 17.64 27.00
CA GLN A 298 -37.47 17.70 25.55
C GLN A 298 -36.79 16.43 25.00
N PRO A 299 -37.28 15.88 23.87
CA PRO A 299 -36.62 14.74 23.24
C PRO A 299 -35.24 15.20 22.73
N GLU A 300 -34.19 14.61 23.29
CA GLU A 300 -32.85 14.71 22.72
C GLU A 300 -32.90 14.13 21.30
N ILE A 301 -32.77 15.01 20.31
CA ILE A 301 -32.43 14.63 18.95
C ILE A 301 -30.99 14.13 19.05
N SER A 302 -30.76 12.82 18.86
CA SER A 302 -29.40 12.29 18.80
C SER A 302 -28.73 12.91 17.57
N GLU A 303 -27.83 13.86 17.79
CA GLU A 303 -26.99 14.39 16.73
C GLU A 303 -26.08 13.26 16.22
N ASP A 304 -26.06 13.09 14.90
CA ASP A 304 -25.23 12.08 14.23
C ASP A 304 -23.75 12.45 14.43
N PRO A 305 -22.90 11.61 15.06
CA PRO A 305 -21.48 11.89 15.29
C PRO A 305 -20.72 12.25 14.00
N LEU A 306 -21.21 11.81 12.84
CA LEU A 306 -20.65 12.19 11.53
C LEU A 306 -20.83 13.67 11.19
N ASN A 307 -21.87 14.32 11.69
CA ASN A 307 -22.07 15.76 11.47
C ASN A 307 -21.07 16.58 12.29
N GLU A 308 -20.75 16.17 13.51
CA GLU A 308 -19.74 16.85 14.33
C GLU A 308 -18.34 16.73 13.70
N LEU A 309 -18.01 15.55 13.15
CA LEU A 309 -16.78 15.36 12.36
C LEU A 309 -16.78 16.25 11.11
N ARG A 310 -17.88 16.30 10.35
CA ARG A 310 -18.00 17.18 9.18
C ARG A 310 -17.77 18.64 9.56
N ASP A 311 -18.41 19.13 10.63
CA ASP A 311 -18.28 20.51 11.09
C ASP A 311 -16.84 20.85 11.55
N ARG A 312 -16.14 19.91 12.22
CA ARG A 312 -14.73 20.08 12.60
C ARG A 312 -13.81 20.25 11.39
N TYR A 313 -14.06 19.53 10.30
CA TYR A 313 -13.19 19.55 9.11
C TYR A 313 -13.60 20.57 8.05
N GLN A 314 -14.85 21.02 8.04
CA GLN A 314 -15.33 22.05 7.10
C GLN A 314 -14.72 23.44 7.37
N CYS A 315 -14.15 23.66 8.57
CA CYS A 315 -13.55 24.94 8.98
C CYS A 315 -12.03 25.07 8.73
N GLN A 316 -11.35 24.06 8.17
CA GLN A 316 -9.89 24.10 7.95
C GLN A 316 -9.46 24.49 6.52
N SER A 317 -10.34 25.09 5.72
CA SER A 317 -9.92 25.78 4.50
C SER A 317 -9.08 27.02 4.87
N GLN A 318 -7.76 26.82 4.91
CA GLN A 318 -6.68 27.80 5.07
C GLN A 318 -7.06 29.19 5.61
N PRO A 319 -6.72 29.53 6.88
CA PRO A 319 -6.48 30.93 7.19
C PRO A 319 -5.30 31.37 6.31
N GLY A 320 -5.51 32.39 5.47
CA GLY A 320 -4.46 32.95 4.62
C GLY A 320 -3.24 33.31 5.48
N ILE A 321 -2.20 32.47 5.41
CA ILE A 321 -0.89 32.77 5.96
C ILE A 321 -0.35 33.91 5.11
N HIS A 322 -0.55 35.13 5.60
CA HIS A 322 0.20 36.27 5.09
C HIS A 322 1.69 35.96 5.28
N PRO A 323 2.52 36.04 4.22
CA PRO A 323 3.95 35.92 4.38
C PRO A 323 4.42 36.99 5.38
N PRO A 324 5.36 36.68 6.29
CA PRO A 324 5.89 37.66 7.22
C PRO A 324 6.42 38.85 6.43
N ALA A 325 6.04 40.05 6.87
CA ALA A 325 6.45 41.30 6.24
C ALA A 325 7.97 41.33 6.09
N GLU A 326 8.41 41.43 4.84
CA GLU A 326 9.81 41.53 4.43
C GLU A 326 10.49 42.67 5.22
N PRO A 327 11.56 42.40 6.00
CA PRO A 327 12.30 43.45 6.67
C PRO A 327 12.92 44.37 5.62
N ARG A 328 12.59 45.67 5.67
CA ARG A 328 13.25 46.67 4.81
C ARG A 328 14.77 46.61 5.05
N PRO A 329 15.60 46.47 4.02
CA PRO A 329 17.04 46.50 4.19
C PRO A 329 17.52 47.94 4.46
N PRO A 330 18.52 48.13 5.33
CA PRO A 330 19.20 49.41 5.43
C PRO A 330 20.10 49.61 4.20
N GLU A 331 19.98 50.77 3.58
CA GLU A 331 20.93 51.27 2.59
C GLU A 331 22.30 51.46 3.26
N HIS A 332 23.31 50.67 2.86
CA HIS A 332 24.57 51.16 2.28
C HIS A 332 25.69 50.10 2.21
N ALA A 333 26.33 50.10 1.03
CA ALA A 333 27.75 49.85 0.75
C ALA A 333 28.36 48.44 0.95
N GLY A 334 28.73 47.82 -0.18
CA GLY A 334 30.04 47.18 -0.31
C GLY A 334 30.06 45.74 -0.81
N ARG A 335 30.44 45.58 -2.09
CA ARG A 335 31.21 44.47 -2.71
C ARG A 335 31.12 43.06 -2.08
N SER A 336 30.62 42.11 -2.87
CA SER A 336 31.39 40.96 -3.42
C SER A 336 30.55 39.67 -3.50
N SER A 337 30.73 38.94 -4.61
CA SER A 337 30.46 37.51 -4.83
C SER A 337 28.99 37.08 -5.01
N GLN A 338 28.54 37.08 -6.28
CA GLN A 338 27.31 36.42 -6.71
C GLN A 338 27.55 34.90 -6.84
N ALA A 339 26.80 34.12 -6.05
CA ALA A 339 26.56 32.71 -6.33
C ALA A 339 25.34 32.56 -7.28
N PRO A 340 25.31 31.55 -8.16
CA PRO A 340 24.22 31.37 -9.12
C PRO A 340 22.95 30.87 -8.41
N ARG A 341 21.87 31.65 -8.49
CA ARG A 341 20.52 31.23 -8.05
C ARG A 341 19.94 30.23 -9.04
N ALA A 342 19.38 29.14 -8.53
CA ALA A 342 18.63 28.15 -9.30
C ALA A 342 17.32 28.76 -9.88
N PRO A 343 16.91 28.41 -11.11
CA PRO A 343 15.64 28.85 -11.68
C PRO A 343 14.45 28.11 -11.05
N ARG A 344 13.41 28.86 -10.65
CA ARG A 344 12.09 28.32 -10.25
C ARG A 344 11.40 27.67 -11.44
N LEU A 345 10.99 26.41 -11.26
CA LEU A 345 10.15 25.65 -12.18
C LEU A 345 8.76 26.29 -12.32
N ARG A 346 8.37 26.62 -13.55
CA ARG A 346 6.98 26.89 -13.95
C ARG A 346 6.49 25.67 -14.71
N ILE A 347 5.55 24.93 -14.13
CA ILE A 347 4.83 23.83 -14.77
C ILE A 347 4.07 24.41 -15.97
N SER A 348 4.40 23.96 -17.18
CA SER A 348 3.77 24.37 -18.44
C SER A 348 2.86 23.24 -18.93
N GLN A 349 1.58 23.28 -18.57
CA GLN A 349 0.55 22.31 -18.98
C GLN A 349 -0.03 22.55 -20.39
N ASP A 350 0.67 23.23 -21.31
CA ASP A 350 0.02 23.76 -22.53
C ASP A 350 0.82 23.53 -23.83
N LYS A 351 1.55 22.41 -23.93
CA LYS A 351 2.44 22.11 -25.08
C LYS A 351 2.08 20.85 -25.87
N PHE A 352 0.79 20.59 -26.08
CA PHE A 352 0.31 19.75 -27.19
C PHE A 352 -0.91 20.40 -27.84
N LYS A 353 -0.72 21.59 -28.45
CA LYS A 353 -1.69 22.20 -29.36
C LYS A 353 -1.31 21.89 -30.81
N ILE A 354 -2.16 21.08 -31.44
CA ILE A 354 -2.29 20.94 -32.90
C ILE A 354 -2.32 22.36 -33.50
N SER A 355 -1.34 22.69 -34.34
CA SER A 355 -1.24 24.00 -34.97
C SER A 355 -2.31 24.19 -36.06
N PRO A 356 -2.93 25.38 -36.18
CA PRO A 356 -3.81 25.70 -37.29
C PRO A 356 -3.02 25.98 -38.58
N PRO A 357 -3.62 25.80 -39.77
CA PRO A 357 -2.91 25.96 -41.03
C PRO A 357 -2.82 27.45 -41.38
N GLY A 358 -1.60 27.97 -41.51
CA GLY A 358 -1.36 29.22 -42.23
C GLY A 358 -0.35 30.17 -41.61
N SER A 359 0.93 29.93 -41.86
CA SER A 359 1.89 31.02 -42.06
C SER A 359 3.08 30.53 -42.89
N ASN A 360 3.22 31.12 -44.07
CA ASN A 360 4.27 30.83 -45.03
C ASN A 360 5.61 31.38 -44.52
N HIS A 361 6.47 30.52 -43.99
CA HIS A 361 7.89 30.79 -43.87
C HIS A 361 8.71 29.67 -44.52
N SER A 362 9.38 30.05 -45.62
CA SER A 362 10.62 29.50 -46.17
C SER A 362 10.97 28.07 -45.75
N GLN A 363 10.41 27.12 -46.50
CA GLN A 363 10.70 25.70 -46.44
C GLN A 363 12.18 25.42 -46.77
N SER A 364 12.91 24.93 -45.76
CA SER A 364 14.01 24.00 -45.99
C SER A 364 13.43 22.72 -46.63
N PRO A 365 13.94 22.26 -47.78
CA PRO A 365 13.39 21.09 -48.45
C PRO A 365 13.91 19.79 -47.81
N ASN A 366 13.01 18.80 -47.67
CA ASN A 366 13.28 17.37 -47.44
C ASN A 366 13.63 16.85 -46.03
N SER A 367 12.87 17.18 -44.98
CA SER A 367 12.75 16.23 -43.85
C SER A 367 11.41 15.50 -43.96
N GLU A 368 11.44 14.22 -44.33
CA GLU A 368 10.26 13.34 -44.21
C GLU A 368 9.77 13.39 -42.75
N PRO A 369 8.44 13.42 -42.51
CA PRO A 369 7.91 13.44 -41.15
C PRO A 369 8.34 12.17 -40.43
N LEU A 370 9.05 12.32 -39.31
CA LEU A 370 9.44 11.21 -38.44
C LEU A 370 8.19 10.45 -38.00
N SER A 371 8.28 9.13 -37.90
CA SER A 371 7.19 8.35 -37.34
C SER A 371 7.02 8.67 -35.85
N GLU A 372 5.81 8.51 -35.30
CA GLU A 372 5.52 8.75 -33.87
C GLU A 372 6.49 7.96 -32.96
N ILE A 373 6.88 6.75 -33.37
CA ILE A 373 7.87 5.95 -32.62
C ILE A 373 9.28 6.55 -32.71
N ASP A 374 9.71 7.05 -33.87
CA ASP A 374 11.03 7.68 -34.00
C ASP A 374 11.14 8.92 -33.09
N GLU A 375 10.07 9.71 -32.98
CA GLU A 375 10.02 10.86 -32.07
C GLU A 375 10.18 10.42 -30.61
N ILE A 376 9.44 9.40 -30.17
CA ILE A 376 9.53 8.84 -28.82
C ILE A 376 10.95 8.33 -28.54
N LEU A 377 11.52 7.52 -29.45
CA LEU A 377 12.85 6.94 -29.27
C LEU A 377 13.94 8.02 -29.23
N ASN A 378 13.84 9.03 -30.10
CA ASN A 378 14.76 10.18 -30.10
C ASN A 378 14.65 10.98 -28.80
N ASN A 379 13.45 11.16 -28.25
CA ASN A 379 13.25 11.90 -27.00
C ASN A 379 13.71 11.10 -25.78
N LEU A 380 13.51 9.78 -25.75
CA LEU A 380 14.08 8.91 -24.72
C LEU A 380 15.62 8.92 -24.72
N GLN A 381 16.23 9.07 -25.89
CA GLN A 381 17.69 9.17 -26.03
C GLN A 381 18.22 10.61 -26.02
N ASN A 382 17.37 11.58 -25.69
CA ASN A 382 17.77 12.98 -25.67
C ASN A 382 18.81 13.24 -24.56
N ASN A 383 19.74 14.17 -24.81
CA ASN A 383 20.71 14.59 -23.80
C ASN A 383 20.07 15.40 -22.67
N ASP A 384 18.89 15.98 -22.90
CA ASP A 384 18.10 16.67 -21.91
C ASP A 384 17.20 15.72 -21.14
N TRP A 385 17.52 15.52 -19.86
CA TRP A 385 16.79 14.67 -18.94
C TRP A 385 15.34 15.09 -18.72
N GLU A 386 14.98 16.38 -18.88
CA GLU A 386 13.60 16.85 -18.73
C GLU A 386 12.76 16.33 -19.89
N ILE A 387 13.29 16.39 -21.11
CA ILE A 387 12.65 15.84 -22.30
C ILE A 387 12.49 14.32 -22.16
N GLN A 388 13.51 13.62 -21.65
CA GLN A 388 13.41 12.20 -21.35
C GLN A 388 12.29 11.93 -20.33
N ASN A 389 12.27 12.67 -19.22
CA ASN A 389 11.32 12.45 -18.15
C ASN A 389 9.87 12.70 -18.59
N ASP A 390 9.61 13.80 -19.31
CA ASP A 390 8.30 14.12 -19.86
C ASP A 390 7.84 13.06 -20.87
N THR A 391 8.76 12.56 -21.69
CA THR A 391 8.48 11.46 -22.63
C THR A 391 8.12 10.17 -21.90
N ILE A 392 8.82 9.85 -20.81
CA ILE A 392 8.52 8.66 -19.99
C ILE A 392 7.16 8.81 -19.30
N ILE A 393 6.82 9.99 -18.79
CA ILE A 393 5.49 10.26 -18.21
C ILE A 393 4.40 10.05 -19.27
N SER A 394 4.60 10.56 -20.48
CA SER A 394 3.67 10.32 -21.59
C SER A 394 3.58 8.84 -21.96
N LEU A 395 4.71 8.10 -21.92
CA LEU A 395 4.71 6.66 -22.16
C LEU A 395 3.91 5.88 -21.11
N ILE A 396 3.98 6.26 -19.83
CA ILE A 396 3.15 5.65 -18.76
C ILE A 396 1.66 5.79 -19.12
N GLU A 397 1.24 6.97 -19.59
CA GLU A 397 -0.14 7.17 -20.05
C GLU A 397 -0.45 6.35 -21.33
N MET A 398 0.50 6.22 -22.25
CA MET A 398 0.33 5.45 -23.49
C MET A 398 0.22 3.95 -23.26
N VAL A 399 0.86 3.39 -22.23
CA VAL A 399 0.68 1.98 -21.83
C VAL A 399 -0.81 1.69 -21.61
N GLN A 400 -1.52 2.60 -20.95
CA GLN A 400 -2.95 2.45 -20.65
C GLN A 400 -3.86 2.85 -21.82
N THR A 401 -3.52 3.91 -22.54
CA THR A 401 -4.43 4.52 -23.54
C THR A 401 -4.22 3.99 -24.96
N LYS A 402 -3.02 3.50 -25.29
CA LYS A 402 -2.64 3.00 -26.63
C LYS A 402 -1.86 1.67 -26.55
N PRO A 403 -2.37 0.63 -25.87
CA PRO A 403 -1.59 -0.59 -25.60
C PRO A 403 -1.10 -1.31 -26.85
N LYS A 404 -1.89 -1.30 -27.94
CA LYS A 404 -1.48 -1.90 -29.23
C LYS A 404 -0.27 -1.23 -29.86
N PHE A 405 -0.16 0.10 -29.72
CA PHE A 405 0.99 0.85 -30.22
C PHE A 405 2.24 0.48 -29.42
N VAL A 406 2.12 0.44 -28.09
CA VAL A 406 3.22 0.07 -27.19
C VAL A 406 3.67 -1.35 -27.46
N SER A 407 2.77 -2.34 -27.47
CA SER A 407 3.09 -3.74 -27.78
C SER A 407 3.80 -3.91 -29.13
N SER A 408 3.33 -3.21 -30.19
CA SER A 408 3.96 -3.26 -31.53
C SER A 408 5.39 -2.72 -31.57
N ASN A 409 5.76 -1.87 -30.61
CA ASN A 409 7.07 -1.21 -30.52
C ASN A 409 7.82 -1.57 -29.22
N LEU A 410 7.35 -2.58 -28.49
CA LEU A 410 7.69 -2.84 -27.09
C LEU A 410 9.20 -2.96 -26.88
N ARG A 411 9.83 -3.79 -27.70
CA ARG A 411 11.28 -4.02 -27.64
C ARG A 411 12.05 -2.70 -27.78
N ALA A 412 11.73 -1.89 -28.79
CA ALA A 412 12.46 -0.65 -29.05
C ALA A 412 12.29 0.35 -27.89
N ILE A 413 11.07 0.51 -27.38
CA ILE A 413 10.76 1.38 -26.25
C ILE A 413 11.51 0.94 -25.00
N VAL A 414 11.44 -0.33 -24.64
CA VAL A 414 12.08 -0.84 -23.41
C VAL A 414 13.59 -0.68 -23.48
N PHE A 415 14.24 -1.01 -24.60
CA PHE A 415 15.68 -0.83 -24.73
C PHE A 415 16.12 0.64 -24.70
N ALA A 416 15.34 1.55 -25.29
CA ALA A 416 15.59 2.98 -25.17
C ALA A 416 15.40 3.48 -23.72
N LEU A 417 14.44 2.92 -22.98
CA LEU A 417 14.17 3.28 -21.59
C LEU A 417 15.32 2.90 -20.64
N MET A 418 16.09 1.84 -20.97
CA MET A 418 17.17 1.36 -20.09
C MET A 418 18.26 2.41 -19.80
N THR A 419 18.50 3.35 -20.71
CA THR A 419 19.44 4.45 -20.44
C THR A 419 18.95 5.37 -19.32
N SER A 420 17.64 5.59 -19.24
CA SER A 420 17.00 6.39 -18.20
C SER A 420 16.92 5.64 -16.86
N VAL A 421 16.70 4.32 -16.90
CA VAL A 421 16.73 3.45 -15.70
C VAL A 421 18.08 3.54 -14.98
N SER A 422 19.19 3.60 -15.73
CA SER A 422 20.55 3.77 -15.19
C SER A 422 20.94 5.22 -14.92
N SER A 423 20.01 6.17 -14.99
CA SER A 423 20.34 7.58 -14.79
C SER A 423 20.84 7.87 -13.37
N LEU A 424 21.87 8.72 -13.28
CA LEU A 424 22.37 9.28 -12.02
C LEU A 424 21.37 10.25 -11.37
N ARG A 425 20.40 10.75 -12.14
CA ARG A 425 19.32 11.61 -11.62
C ARG A 425 18.21 10.73 -11.08
N SER A 426 18.01 10.71 -9.76
CA SER A 426 17.03 9.84 -9.12
C SER A 426 15.62 10.01 -9.68
N ALA A 427 15.13 11.24 -9.83
CA ALA A 427 13.79 11.48 -10.38
C ALA A 427 13.55 10.84 -11.77
N LEU A 428 14.55 10.91 -12.67
CA LEU A 428 14.45 10.29 -13.99
C LEU A 428 14.50 8.76 -13.89
N ALA A 429 15.41 8.22 -13.07
CA ALA A 429 15.53 6.77 -12.89
C ALA A 429 14.29 6.16 -12.21
N GLU A 430 13.71 6.84 -11.22
CA GLU A 430 12.46 6.44 -10.55
C GLU A 430 11.29 6.42 -11.52
N THR A 431 11.16 7.47 -12.34
CA THR A 431 10.10 7.56 -13.35
C THR A 431 10.28 6.47 -14.43
N ALA A 432 11.52 6.21 -14.85
CA ALA A 432 11.84 5.16 -15.82
C ALA A 432 11.56 3.75 -15.28
N LEU A 433 11.96 3.46 -14.02
CA LEU A 433 11.67 2.19 -13.36
C LEU A 433 10.17 1.99 -13.18
N THR A 434 9.44 3.03 -12.79
CA THR A 434 7.98 2.99 -12.68
C THR A 434 7.35 2.64 -14.03
N CYS A 435 7.77 3.32 -15.11
CA CYS A 435 7.31 3.03 -16.46
C CYS A 435 7.63 1.59 -16.90
N LEU A 436 8.84 1.10 -16.60
CA LEU A 436 9.24 -0.27 -16.94
C LEU A 436 8.38 -1.32 -16.20
N ARG A 437 8.06 -1.07 -14.93
CA ARG A 437 7.16 -1.94 -14.13
C ARG A 437 5.75 -1.95 -14.69
N ASP A 438 5.23 -0.79 -15.11
CA ASP A 438 3.90 -0.68 -15.69
C ASP A 438 3.85 -1.40 -17.05
N ILE A 439 4.90 -1.26 -17.87
CA ILE A 439 5.08 -2.00 -19.12
C ILE A 439 5.14 -3.51 -18.87
N SER A 440 5.89 -3.99 -17.87
CA SER A 440 6.00 -5.43 -17.61
C SER A 440 4.70 -6.04 -17.07
N SER A 441 3.92 -5.25 -16.34
CA SER A 441 2.61 -5.68 -15.84
C SER A 441 1.58 -5.81 -16.96
N GLU A 442 1.62 -4.92 -17.96
CA GLU A 442 0.67 -4.94 -19.08
C GLU A 442 1.12 -5.87 -20.22
N PHE A 443 2.42 -5.97 -20.49
CA PHE A 443 3.00 -6.65 -21.67
C PHE A 443 4.03 -7.74 -21.33
N GLY A 444 3.97 -8.33 -20.12
CA GLY A 444 4.97 -9.28 -19.65
C GLY A 444 5.20 -10.46 -20.61
N GLU A 445 4.15 -11.11 -21.11
CA GLU A 445 4.28 -12.21 -22.07
C GLU A 445 5.05 -11.79 -23.34
N ASP A 446 4.76 -10.60 -23.88
CA ASP A 446 5.43 -10.03 -25.06
C ASP A 446 6.92 -9.70 -24.79
N MET A 447 7.33 -9.54 -23.53
CA MET A 447 8.73 -9.30 -23.13
C MET A 447 9.57 -10.58 -23.06
N THR A 448 8.96 -11.76 -23.00
CA THR A 448 9.62 -13.07 -22.88
C THR A 448 10.80 -13.29 -23.86
N PRO A 449 10.79 -12.82 -25.11
CA PRO A 449 11.93 -13.03 -26.02
C PRO A 449 13.19 -12.22 -25.66
N PHE A 450 13.13 -11.27 -24.73
CA PHE A 450 14.24 -10.38 -24.40
C PHE A 450 14.35 -9.95 -22.94
N PHE A 451 13.51 -10.48 -22.05
CA PHE A 451 13.51 -10.14 -20.63
C PHE A 451 14.87 -10.35 -19.96
N GLU A 452 15.63 -11.40 -20.33
CA GLU A 452 16.93 -11.68 -19.70
C GLU A 452 17.92 -10.52 -19.85
N SER A 453 17.90 -9.81 -20.98
CA SER A 453 18.76 -8.65 -21.19
C SER A 453 18.40 -7.50 -20.25
N ILE A 454 17.10 -7.35 -19.96
CA ILE A 454 16.57 -6.32 -19.08
C ILE A 454 16.88 -6.68 -17.63
N LEU A 455 16.61 -7.93 -17.23
CA LEU A 455 16.91 -8.42 -15.88
C LEU A 455 18.39 -8.29 -15.55
N ASN A 456 19.29 -8.69 -16.44
CA ASN A 456 20.72 -8.54 -16.20
C ASN A 456 21.14 -7.08 -15.98
N HIS A 457 20.49 -6.14 -16.68
CA HIS A 457 20.71 -4.72 -16.46
C HIS A 457 20.12 -4.26 -15.11
N LEU A 458 18.89 -4.66 -14.78
CA LEU A 458 18.26 -4.34 -13.50
C LEU A 458 19.00 -4.92 -12.31
N LEU A 459 19.59 -6.11 -12.42
CA LEU A 459 20.45 -6.69 -11.39
C LEU A 459 21.69 -5.82 -11.11
N THR A 460 22.18 -5.09 -12.12
CA THR A 460 23.25 -4.09 -11.93
C THR A 460 22.71 -2.86 -11.21
N VAL A 461 21.50 -2.42 -11.53
CA VAL A 461 20.83 -1.26 -10.90
C VAL A 461 20.42 -1.57 -9.46
N LEU A 462 20.08 -2.81 -9.15
CA LEU A 462 19.79 -3.30 -7.79
C LEU A 462 20.98 -3.06 -6.84
N MET A 463 22.20 -3.09 -7.37
CA MET A 463 23.42 -2.77 -6.62
C MET A 463 23.68 -1.27 -6.44
N SER A 464 22.75 -0.42 -6.85
CA SER A 464 22.82 1.04 -6.65
C SER A 464 22.96 1.39 -5.18
N ASN A 465 23.83 2.36 -4.88
CA ASN A 465 23.97 2.94 -3.55
C ASN A 465 22.81 3.87 -3.15
N ARG A 466 21.80 4.03 -4.02
CA ARG A 466 20.57 4.79 -3.77
C ARG A 466 19.45 3.81 -3.38
N PRO A 467 19.06 3.71 -2.09
CA PRO A 467 18.13 2.68 -1.62
C PRO A 467 16.78 2.70 -2.34
N ALA A 468 16.21 3.88 -2.61
CA ALA A 468 14.95 4.02 -3.35
C ALA A 468 15.02 3.40 -4.76
N ILE A 469 16.14 3.57 -5.44
CA ILE A 469 16.37 3.04 -6.79
C ILE A 469 16.60 1.53 -6.75
N ALA A 470 17.39 1.05 -5.78
CA ALA A 470 17.62 -0.38 -5.59
C ALA A 470 16.29 -1.10 -5.31
N ARG A 471 15.44 -0.53 -4.45
CA ARG A 471 14.09 -1.05 -4.15
C ARG A 471 13.20 -1.07 -5.39
N LEU A 472 13.13 0.02 -6.15
CA LEU A 472 12.34 0.05 -7.39
C LEU A 472 12.88 -0.92 -8.46
N ALA A 473 14.19 -1.15 -8.52
CA ALA A 473 14.78 -2.15 -9.40
C ALA A 473 14.40 -3.57 -8.98
N ALA A 474 14.42 -3.87 -7.67
CA ALA A 474 13.89 -5.13 -7.12
C ALA A 474 12.41 -5.32 -7.49
N ASP A 475 11.58 -4.29 -7.28
CA ASP A 475 10.16 -4.33 -7.65
C ASP A 475 9.96 -4.61 -9.15
N CYS A 476 10.79 -4.01 -10.02
CA CYS A 476 10.76 -4.26 -11.46
C CYS A 476 11.18 -5.69 -11.81
N ILE A 477 12.21 -6.24 -11.16
CA ILE A 477 12.67 -7.62 -11.37
C ILE A 477 11.55 -8.59 -11.02
N SER A 478 10.95 -8.44 -9.84
CA SER A 478 9.80 -9.25 -9.41
C SER A 478 8.63 -9.14 -10.39
N ALA A 479 8.26 -7.91 -10.78
CA ALA A 479 7.15 -7.69 -11.71
C ALA A 479 7.41 -8.32 -13.09
N ILE A 480 8.63 -8.23 -13.62
CA ILE A 480 8.98 -8.88 -14.89
C ILE A 480 8.87 -10.40 -14.75
N LEU A 481 9.51 -10.99 -13.73
CA LEU A 481 9.53 -12.45 -13.56
C LEU A 481 8.15 -13.07 -13.33
N VAL A 482 7.23 -12.34 -12.67
CA VAL A 482 5.85 -12.78 -12.44
C VAL A 482 5.00 -12.74 -13.72
N ASN A 483 5.24 -11.79 -14.62
CA ASN A 483 4.37 -11.53 -15.78
C ASN A 483 4.90 -12.08 -17.12
N ILE A 484 6.14 -12.55 -17.20
CA ILE A 484 6.66 -13.26 -18.38
C ILE A 484 6.23 -14.74 -18.38
N ASP A 485 6.56 -15.46 -19.46
CA ASP A 485 6.41 -16.92 -19.51
C ASP A 485 7.10 -17.61 -18.32
N ARG A 486 6.35 -18.49 -17.65
CA ARG A 486 6.76 -19.09 -16.38
C ARG A 486 7.98 -20.00 -16.53
N ASP A 487 8.01 -20.83 -17.57
CA ASP A 487 9.13 -21.73 -17.83
C ASP A 487 10.39 -20.93 -18.15
N ALA A 488 10.28 -19.84 -18.93
CA ALA A 488 11.39 -18.94 -19.18
C ALA A 488 11.92 -18.26 -17.90
N ALA A 489 11.02 -17.81 -17.02
CA ALA A 489 11.39 -17.22 -15.72
C ALA A 489 12.15 -18.21 -14.83
N LEU A 490 11.61 -19.42 -14.64
CA LEU A 490 12.21 -20.46 -13.82
C LEU A 490 13.56 -20.91 -14.39
N LYS A 491 13.66 -21.07 -15.71
CA LYS A 491 14.93 -21.37 -16.37
C LYS A 491 15.98 -20.29 -16.20
N PHE A 492 15.59 -19.01 -16.17
CA PHE A 492 16.51 -17.92 -15.86
C PHE A 492 16.98 -17.98 -14.39
N LEU A 493 16.06 -18.23 -13.47
CA LEU A 493 16.36 -18.37 -12.05
C LEU A 493 17.24 -19.60 -11.75
N GLY A 494 17.05 -20.69 -12.49
CA GLY A 494 17.84 -21.92 -12.43
C GLY A 494 19.26 -21.84 -13.02
N LYS A 495 19.68 -20.68 -13.53
CA LYS A 495 21.07 -20.47 -13.99
C LYS A 495 22.03 -20.41 -12.81
N ASP A 496 23.31 -20.61 -13.09
CA ASP A 496 24.38 -20.43 -12.11
C ASP A 496 24.56 -18.94 -11.78
N HIS A 497 24.27 -18.59 -10.52
CA HIS A 497 24.41 -17.24 -9.96
C HIS A 497 25.50 -17.18 -8.87
N SER A 498 26.40 -18.16 -8.83
CA SER A 498 27.44 -18.26 -7.80
C SER A 498 28.35 -17.02 -7.69
N GLU A 499 28.67 -16.39 -8.81
CA GLU A 499 29.51 -15.18 -8.88
C GLU A 499 28.77 -13.86 -8.56
N LYS A 500 27.46 -13.91 -8.31
CA LYS A 500 26.68 -12.71 -7.97
C LYS A 500 26.92 -12.26 -6.53
N SER A 501 26.67 -10.99 -6.25
CA SER A 501 26.73 -10.44 -4.89
C SER A 501 25.64 -11.06 -4.00
N SER A 502 25.85 -11.03 -2.67
CA SER A 502 24.88 -11.54 -1.70
C SER A 502 23.49 -10.86 -1.84
N LEU A 503 23.45 -9.54 -2.07
CA LEU A 503 22.20 -8.80 -2.32
C LEU A 503 21.41 -9.35 -3.52
N ILE A 504 22.10 -9.66 -4.63
CA ILE A 504 21.46 -10.23 -5.82
C ILE A 504 20.95 -11.64 -5.52
N LYS A 505 21.77 -12.46 -4.86
CA LYS A 505 21.39 -13.83 -4.48
C LYS A 505 20.17 -13.85 -3.56
N GLU A 506 20.11 -12.96 -2.58
CA GLU A 506 18.97 -12.80 -1.68
C GLU A 506 17.70 -12.50 -2.46
N HIS A 507 17.74 -11.53 -3.38
CA HIS A 507 16.57 -11.16 -4.18
C HIS A 507 16.16 -12.24 -5.19
N LEU A 508 17.12 -12.93 -5.81
CA LEU A 508 16.83 -14.07 -6.69
C LEU A 508 16.24 -15.25 -5.90
N SER A 509 16.70 -15.48 -4.67
CA SER A 509 16.14 -16.49 -3.76
C SER A 509 14.68 -16.19 -3.43
N LEU A 510 14.35 -14.93 -3.12
CA LEU A 510 12.97 -14.48 -2.94
C LEU A 510 12.11 -14.72 -4.19
N CYS A 511 12.64 -14.45 -5.38
CA CYS A 511 11.92 -14.71 -6.63
C CYS A 511 11.69 -16.21 -6.89
N ILE A 512 12.65 -17.07 -6.55
CA ILE A 512 12.48 -18.53 -6.63
C ILE A 512 11.38 -18.97 -5.67
N ASP A 513 11.39 -18.50 -4.42
CA ASP A 513 10.38 -18.83 -3.41
C ASP A 513 8.97 -18.46 -3.88
N ALA A 514 8.82 -17.28 -4.49
CA ALA A 514 7.54 -16.81 -5.01
C ALA A 514 7.01 -17.59 -6.23
N LEU A 515 7.90 -18.16 -7.06
CA LEU A 515 7.52 -18.75 -8.35
C LEU A 515 7.61 -20.28 -8.41
N CYS A 516 8.36 -20.92 -7.49
CA CYS A 516 8.65 -22.35 -7.53
C CYS A 516 7.42 -23.24 -7.31
N GLY A 517 6.35 -22.71 -6.71
CA GLY A 517 5.06 -23.40 -6.58
C GLY A 517 4.45 -23.81 -7.93
N ASP A 518 4.75 -23.06 -8.99
CA ASP A 518 4.27 -23.32 -10.36
C ASP A 518 5.31 -24.08 -11.22
N CYS A 519 6.37 -24.59 -10.60
CA CYS A 519 7.43 -25.31 -11.31
C CYS A 519 6.92 -26.63 -11.87
N THR A 520 7.26 -26.94 -13.12
CA THR A 520 6.92 -28.20 -13.80
C THR A 520 8.02 -29.25 -13.71
N ASP A 521 9.30 -28.81 -13.69
CA ASP A 521 10.48 -29.66 -13.48
C ASP A 521 11.39 -29.05 -12.40
N PRO A 522 11.43 -29.63 -11.18
CA PRO A 522 12.25 -29.10 -10.10
C PRO A 522 13.75 -29.20 -10.40
N SER A 523 14.15 -30.03 -11.38
CA SER A 523 15.55 -30.23 -11.74
C SER A 523 16.23 -28.95 -12.22
N GLU A 524 15.46 -28.01 -12.79
CA GLU A 524 15.98 -26.72 -13.24
C GLU A 524 16.41 -25.81 -12.09
N LEU A 525 15.81 -25.96 -10.90
CA LEU A 525 16.04 -25.06 -9.76
C LEU A 525 16.93 -25.66 -8.68
N LEU A 526 17.00 -27.00 -8.59
CA LEU A 526 17.65 -27.67 -7.46
C LEU A 526 19.12 -27.32 -7.29
N ASP A 527 19.89 -27.16 -8.38
CA ASP A 527 21.30 -26.75 -8.27
C ASP A 527 21.45 -25.34 -7.71
N THR A 528 20.66 -24.39 -8.22
CA THR A 528 20.65 -23.01 -7.73
C THR A 528 20.17 -22.93 -6.28
N ILE A 529 19.10 -23.64 -5.90
CA ILE A 529 18.63 -23.71 -4.52
C ILE A 529 19.73 -24.28 -3.61
N GLY A 530 20.38 -25.37 -4.01
CA GLY A 530 21.50 -25.96 -3.29
C GLY A 530 22.63 -24.97 -3.05
N MET A 531 22.95 -24.14 -4.06
CA MET A 531 23.93 -23.06 -3.95
C MET A 531 23.49 -21.96 -2.96
N LEU A 532 22.21 -21.52 -3.04
CA LEU A 532 21.66 -20.47 -2.18
C LEU A 532 21.53 -20.91 -0.71
N LEU A 533 21.32 -22.21 -0.46
CA LEU A 533 21.32 -22.78 0.89
C LEU A 533 22.68 -22.73 1.59
N LEU A 534 23.75 -22.55 0.83
CA LEU A 534 25.11 -22.39 1.34
C LEU A 534 25.54 -20.91 1.43
N ASP A 535 24.65 -19.96 1.13
CA ASP A 535 24.98 -18.54 1.17
C ASP A 535 25.24 -18.04 2.61
N GLU A 536 26.05 -16.99 2.72
CA GLU A 536 26.35 -16.37 4.01
C GLU A 536 25.13 -15.63 4.59
N SER A 537 24.25 -15.09 3.73
CA SER A 537 23.04 -14.36 4.14
C SER A 537 21.96 -15.32 4.66
N ASP A 538 21.50 -15.07 5.90
CA ASP A 538 20.41 -15.83 6.51
C ASP A 538 19.09 -15.68 5.75
N ASN A 539 18.78 -14.48 5.24
CA ASN A 539 17.61 -14.22 4.39
C ASN A 539 17.65 -15.07 3.11
N THR A 540 18.81 -15.18 2.48
CA THR A 540 18.98 -16.00 1.26
C THR A 540 18.69 -17.46 1.54
N LYS A 541 19.22 -18.00 2.65
CA LYS A 541 19.00 -19.38 3.09
C LYS A 541 17.55 -19.63 3.48
N GLU A 542 16.89 -18.67 4.11
CA GLU A 542 15.48 -18.76 4.50
C GLU A 542 14.58 -18.93 3.26
N HIS A 543 14.71 -18.06 2.26
CA HIS A 543 13.94 -18.16 1.01
C HIS A 543 14.27 -19.44 0.22
N ALA A 544 15.54 -19.85 0.18
CA ALA A 544 15.94 -21.08 -0.49
C ALA A 544 15.38 -22.33 0.22
N THR A 545 15.31 -22.29 1.56
CA THR A 545 14.65 -23.33 2.37
C THR A 545 13.17 -23.37 2.06
N ALA A 546 12.47 -22.23 2.09
CA ALA A 546 11.05 -22.14 1.76
C ALA A 546 10.76 -22.70 0.36
N SER A 547 11.56 -22.32 -0.63
CA SER A 547 11.48 -22.84 -2.00
C SER A 547 11.60 -24.37 -2.06
N LEU A 548 12.58 -24.93 -1.36
CA LEU A 548 12.81 -26.37 -1.32
C LEU A 548 11.65 -27.13 -0.64
N LEU A 549 11.08 -26.54 0.40
CA LEU A 549 9.89 -27.07 1.07
C LEU A 549 8.69 -27.10 0.14
N GLN A 550 8.46 -26.03 -0.63
CA GLN A 550 7.39 -25.97 -1.63
C GLN A 550 7.58 -27.02 -2.73
N LEU A 551 8.79 -27.15 -3.28
CA LEU A 551 9.08 -28.20 -4.27
C LEU A 551 8.86 -29.60 -3.69
N ASN A 552 9.25 -29.86 -2.45
CA ASN A 552 9.04 -31.17 -1.83
C ASN A 552 7.55 -31.49 -1.60
N GLN A 553 6.69 -30.47 -1.46
CA GLN A 553 5.24 -30.66 -1.39
C GLN A 553 4.65 -31.02 -2.76
N ASN A 554 5.20 -30.45 -3.83
CA ASN A 554 4.71 -30.65 -5.20
C ASN A 554 5.28 -31.92 -5.87
N PHE A 555 6.44 -32.41 -5.40
CA PHE A 555 7.17 -33.52 -6.01
C PHE A 555 7.54 -34.60 -4.98
N GLU A 556 6.72 -35.67 -4.87
CA GLU A 556 6.90 -36.74 -3.88
C GLU A 556 8.28 -37.42 -3.91
N ASN A 557 8.90 -37.52 -5.09
CA ASN A 557 10.18 -38.20 -5.29
C ASN A 557 11.36 -37.22 -5.46
N LEU A 558 11.24 -35.99 -4.93
CA LEU A 558 12.27 -34.96 -5.07
C LEU A 558 13.66 -35.46 -4.65
N LYS A 559 13.74 -36.23 -3.56
CA LYS A 559 14.97 -36.82 -2.98
C LYS A 559 15.67 -37.79 -3.93
N ASP A 560 14.94 -38.44 -4.82
CA ASP A 560 15.42 -39.52 -5.69
C ASP A 560 15.83 -39.04 -7.08
N LEU A 561 15.70 -37.74 -7.37
CA LEU A 561 16.06 -37.16 -8.65
C LEU A 561 17.55 -37.28 -8.93
N ASP A 562 17.88 -37.62 -10.18
CA ASP A 562 19.27 -37.83 -10.60
C ASP A 562 20.11 -36.56 -10.52
N VAL A 563 19.50 -35.38 -10.64
CA VAL A 563 20.19 -34.09 -10.45
C VAL A 563 20.79 -33.97 -9.06
N ILE A 564 20.08 -34.41 -8.00
CA ILE A 564 20.58 -34.39 -6.61
C ILE A 564 21.73 -35.40 -6.45
N LYS A 565 21.64 -36.56 -7.10
CA LYS A 565 22.69 -37.59 -7.03
C LYS A 565 23.99 -37.12 -7.66
N ASN A 566 23.90 -36.35 -8.75
CA ASN A 566 25.03 -35.84 -9.52
C ASN A 566 25.57 -34.48 -9.03
N MET A 567 24.87 -33.84 -8.09
CA MET A 567 25.29 -32.57 -7.47
C MET A 567 26.53 -32.74 -6.60
N ASP A 568 27.28 -31.66 -6.38
CA ASP A 568 28.40 -31.66 -5.44
C ASP A 568 27.95 -32.04 -4.02
N THR A 569 28.89 -32.59 -3.25
CA THR A 569 28.58 -33.18 -1.95
C THR A 569 28.01 -32.15 -0.96
N GLU A 570 28.48 -30.91 -0.97
CA GLU A 570 28.07 -29.88 -0.01
C GLU A 570 26.63 -29.43 -0.27
N ARG A 571 26.30 -29.08 -1.52
CA ARG A 571 24.93 -28.70 -1.90
C ARG A 571 23.95 -29.85 -1.71
N ARG A 572 24.35 -31.08 -2.08
CA ARG A 572 23.54 -32.28 -1.86
C ARG A 572 23.25 -32.50 -0.39
N GLU A 573 24.24 -32.35 0.49
CA GLU A 573 24.05 -32.50 1.93
C GLU A 573 23.12 -31.42 2.50
N ALA A 574 23.26 -30.16 2.07
CA ALA A 574 22.39 -29.06 2.49
C ALA A 574 20.91 -29.34 2.13
N ILE A 575 20.64 -29.73 0.88
CA ILE A 575 19.29 -30.11 0.42
C ILE A 575 18.77 -31.30 1.24
N MET A 576 19.57 -32.37 1.37
CA MET A 576 19.12 -33.59 2.05
C MET A 576 18.88 -33.38 3.55
N ASN A 577 19.56 -32.45 4.20
CA ASN A 577 19.31 -32.13 5.61
C ASN A 577 17.93 -31.49 5.79
N ILE A 578 17.58 -30.49 4.97
CA ILE A 578 16.26 -29.85 5.02
C ILE A 578 15.16 -30.87 4.69
N LEU A 579 15.35 -31.68 3.64
CA LEU A 579 14.36 -32.67 3.24
C LEU A 579 14.17 -33.82 4.25
N LYS A 580 15.15 -34.09 5.13
CA LYS A 580 15.00 -35.06 6.24
C LYS A 580 14.15 -34.50 7.39
N ASP A 581 14.29 -33.21 7.67
CA ASP A 581 13.58 -32.54 8.76
C ASP A 581 12.12 -32.23 8.40
N CYS A 582 11.78 -32.26 7.11
CA CYS A 582 10.42 -32.23 6.61
C CYS A 582 9.62 -33.43 7.12
N ARG A 583 8.79 -33.22 8.16
CA ARG A 583 7.73 -34.17 8.47
C ARG A 583 6.75 -34.21 7.29
N PRO A 584 6.27 -35.40 6.88
CA PRO A 584 5.18 -35.46 5.93
C PRO A 584 4.03 -34.61 6.47
N LEU A 585 3.52 -33.68 5.65
CA LEU A 585 2.34 -32.90 6.01
C LEU A 585 1.23 -33.90 6.37
N PRO A 586 0.48 -33.67 7.46
CA PRO A 586 -0.65 -34.52 7.79
C PRO A 586 -1.57 -34.61 6.57
N GLU A 587 -1.95 -35.83 6.19
CA GLU A 587 -2.85 -36.05 5.05
C GLU A 587 -4.06 -35.11 5.18
N PRO A 588 -4.47 -34.43 4.10
CA PRO A 588 -5.62 -33.54 4.15
C PRO A 588 -6.82 -34.34 4.65
N VAL A 589 -7.39 -33.92 5.77
CA VAL A 589 -8.57 -34.55 6.36
C VAL A 589 -9.73 -34.32 5.38
N LEU A 590 -10.06 -35.37 4.63
CA LEU A 590 -11.13 -35.41 3.63
C LEU A 590 -12.51 -35.14 4.22
#